data_AF-A0A8J8GHE8-F1
#
_entry.id   AF-A0A8J8GHE8-F1
#
_cell.length_a   1.000
_cell.length_b   1.000
_cell.length_c   1.000
_cell.angle_alpha   90.00
_cell.angle_beta   90.00
_cell.angle_gamma   90.00
#
_symmetry.space_group_name_H-M   'P 1'
#
loop_
_entity.id
_entity.type
_entity.pdbx_description
1 polymer ?
#
loop_
_entity_poly.entity_id
_entity_poly.type
_entity_poly.pdbx_seq_one_letter_code
_entity_poly.pdbx_strand_id
1 'polypeptide(L)'
;MTDPAAVPFPFPRWEGDRATHLTVAPDDGIYVVPSGAHERLHRIVIGDRDVTERFDGLRGTKVELALTGWVQLQSDRLTDRVNVDAPDGFDDAALLERFARMHDAGSIAIARYPSGTVVTSTPSELTLSERGARVPVPVTDDREPADDYQ
;
A
#
# COMPACT_ATOMS: atom_id res chain seq x y z
N MET A 1 -22.52 9.10 21.83
CA MET A 1 -21.65 9.98 21.02
C MET A 1 -21.36 9.23 19.74
N THR A 2 -22.05 9.59 18.67
CA THR A 2 -21.96 8.95 17.36
C THR A 2 -20.86 9.68 16.59
N ASP A 3 -19.80 8.97 16.24
CA ASP A 3 -18.67 9.47 15.45
C ASP A 3 -19.21 10.08 14.14
N PRO A 4 -18.96 11.36 13.83
CA PRO A 4 -19.48 12.00 12.62
C PRO A 4 -18.85 11.38 11.37
N ALA A 5 -19.55 10.39 10.82
CA ALA A 5 -19.40 9.86 9.47
C ALA A 5 -17.94 9.64 9.04
N ALA A 6 -17.33 8.56 9.55
CA ALA A 6 -16.24 7.92 8.84
C ALA A 6 -16.72 7.64 7.41
N VAL A 7 -16.31 8.47 6.45
CA VAL A 7 -16.65 8.28 5.05
C VAL A 7 -16.15 6.87 4.68
N PRO A 8 -17.03 5.96 4.28
CA PRO A 8 -16.60 4.60 3.98
C PRO A 8 -15.55 4.68 2.88
N PHE A 9 -14.43 4.00 3.10
CA PHE A 9 -13.39 3.88 2.08
C PHE A 9 -14.04 3.39 0.78
N PRO A 10 -13.88 4.11 -0.34
CA PRO A 10 -14.77 3.96 -1.50
C PRO A 10 -14.48 2.71 -2.35
N PHE A 11 -13.66 1.81 -1.84
CA PHE A 11 -13.28 0.57 -2.47
C PHE A 11 -13.85 -0.61 -1.67
N PRO A 12 -14.40 -1.63 -2.34
CA PRO A 12 -14.97 -2.77 -1.65
C PRO A 12 -13.88 -3.55 -0.92
N ARG A 13 -14.19 -4.02 0.28
CA ARG A 13 -13.31 -4.91 1.04
C ARG A 13 -13.14 -6.21 0.27
N TRP A 14 -11.92 -6.74 0.28
CA TRP A 14 -11.63 -8.00 -0.38
C TRP A 14 -12.07 -9.18 0.49
N GLU A 15 -12.98 -10.00 -0.03
CA GLU A 15 -13.51 -11.18 0.66
C GLU A 15 -12.86 -12.49 0.19
N GLY A 16 -11.83 -12.40 -0.65
CA GLY A 16 -11.10 -13.55 -1.18
C GLY A 16 -11.36 -13.88 -2.65
N ASP A 17 -12.25 -13.12 -3.30
CA ASP A 17 -12.54 -13.28 -4.73
C ASP A 17 -11.37 -12.87 -5.62
N ARG A 18 -11.36 -13.35 -6.87
CA ARG A 18 -10.27 -13.05 -7.80
C ARG A 18 -10.23 -11.57 -8.18
N ALA A 19 -9.14 -10.89 -7.81
CA ALA A 19 -8.90 -9.47 -8.10
C ALA A 19 -7.52 -9.27 -8.74
N THR A 20 -7.40 -8.38 -9.72
CA THR A 20 -6.10 -8.08 -10.37
C THR A 20 -5.28 -7.05 -9.61
N HIS A 21 -5.92 -6.21 -8.81
CA HIS A 21 -5.25 -5.24 -7.96
C HIS A 21 -5.90 -5.23 -6.59
N LEU A 22 -5.07 -5.34 -5.56
CA LEU A 22 -5.46 -5.18 -4.18
C LEU A 22 -4.63 -4.06 -3.56
N THR A 23 -5.22 -3.37 -2.59
CA THR A 23 -4.47 -2.50 -1.70
C THR A 23 -4.67 -2.95 -0.25
N VAL A 24 -3.60 -2.85 0.53
CA VAL A 24 -3.63 -3.09 1.98
C VAL A 24 -3.42 -1.75 2.67
N ALA A 25 -4.38 -1.37 3.49
CA ALA A 25 -4.32 -0.18 4.32
C ALA A 25 -3.37 -0.38 5.52
N PRO A 26 -2.92 0.71 6.17
CA PRO A 26 -2.09 0.63 7.37
C PRO A 26 -2.72 -0.13 8.55
N ASP A 27 -4.05 -0.23 8.58
CA ASP A 27 -4.84 -0.98 9.57
C ASP A 27 -5.11 -2.44 9.15
N ASP A 28 -4.38 -2.93 8.14
CA ASP A 28 -4.52 -4.26 7.53
C ASP A 28 -5.85 -4.51 6.80
N GLY A 29 -6.65 -3.47 6.58
CA GLY A 29 -7.81 -3.54 5.69
C GLY A 29 -7.38 -3.82 4.24
N ILE A 30 -7.89 -4.91 3.64
CA ILE A 30 -7.61 -5.25 2.24
C ILE A 30 -8.80 -4.87 1.36
N TYR A 31 -8.54 -4.13 0.28
CA TYR A 31 -9.56 -3.61 -0.61
C TYR A 31 -9.23 -3.88 -2.07
N VAL A 32 -10.27 -4.08 -2.90
CA VAL A 32 -10.11 -4.25 -4.34
C VAL A 32 -10.04 -2.88 -5.01
N VAL A 33 -8.94 -2.61 -5.71
CA VAL A 33 -8.75 -1.35 -6.46
C VAL A 33 -9.02 -1.62 -7.94
N PRO A 34 -10.05 -1.04 -8.56
CA PRO A 34 -10.24 -1.16 -10.01
C PRO A 34 -9.03 -0.61 -10.77
N SER A 35 -8.74 -1.18 -11.95
CA SER A 35 -7.67 -0.64 -12.81
C SER A 35 -7.91 0.84 -13.11
N GLY A 36 -6.85 1.65 -13.07
CA GLY A 36 -6.92 3.11 -13.21
C GLY A 36 -7.36 3.87 -11.94
N ALA A 37 -7.72 3.19 -10.85
CA ALA A 37 -8.16 3.83 -9.61
C ALA A 37 -7.05 4.11 -8.59
N HIS A 38 -5.78 3.80 -8.89
CA HIS A 38 -4.64 4.14 -8.02
C HIS A 38 -4.51 5.66 -7.83
N GLU A 39 -4.80 6.46 -8.86
CA GLU A 39 -4.84 7.93 -8.77
C GLU A 39 -5.97 8.42 -7.84
N ARG A 40 -7.11 7.72 -7.85
CA ARG A 40 -8.22 8.02 -6.94
C ARG A 40 -7.86 7.65 -5.50
N LEU A 41 -7.24 6.48 -5.30
CA LEU A 41 -6.74 6.05 -4.00
C LEU A 41 -5.71 7.04 -3.46
N HIS A 42 -4.74 7.40 -4.28
CA HIS A 42 -3.71 8.39 -3.96
C HIS A 42 -4.32 9.73 -3.55
N ARG A 43 -5.28 10.28 -4.32
CA ARG A 43 -5.96 11.53 -3.95
C ARG A 43 -6.68 11.45 -2.60
N ILE A 44 -7.26 10.29 -2.26
CA ILE A 44 -7.95 10.09 -0.97
C ILE A 44 -6.94 10.00 0.18
N VAL A 45 -5.85 9.27 -0.04
CA VAL A 45 -4.89 8.93 1.02
C VAL A 45 -3.87 10.03 1.24
N ILE A 46 -3.39 10.68 0.19
CA ILE A 46 -2.30 11.67 0.20
C ILE A 46 -2.86 13.07 -0.04
N GLY A 47 -3.76 13.24 -1.01
CA GLY A 47 -4.28 14.54 -1.39
C GLY A 47 -3.18 15.42 -1.98
N ASP A 48 -3.07 16.67 -1.52
CA ASP A 48 -2.07 17.64 -1.99
C ASP A 48 -0.77 17.62 -1.14
N ARG A 49 -0.59 16.63 -0.26
CA ARG A 49 0.59 16.53 0.61
C ARG A 49 1.82 16.04 -0.16
N ASP A 50 2.98 16.65 0.09
CA ASP A 50 4.26 16.10 -0.35
C ASP A 50 4.79 15.09 0.68
N VAL A 51 4.52 13.81 0.44
CA VAL A 51 5.01 12.69 1.28
C VAL A 51 6.45 12.28 0.94
N THR A 52 7.06 12.95 -0.03
CA THR A 52 8.36 12.61 -0.60
C THR A 52 9.43 13.66 -0.32
N GLU A 53 9.08 14.76 0.36
CA GLU A 53 10.01 15.84 0.73
C GLU A 53 11.25 15.31 1.44
N ARG A 54 11.09 14.28 2.28
CA ARG A 54 12.18 13.67 3.05
C ARG A 54 12.94 12.57 2.30
N PHE A 55 12.51 12.23 1.08
CA PHE A 55 13.02 11.11 0.29
C PHE A 55 13.38 11.58 -1.12
N ASP A 56 14.64 11.98 -1.29
CA ASP A 56 15.14 12.48 -2.57
C ASP A 56 14.98 11.44 -3.70
N GLY A 57 14.47 11.89 -4.85
CA GLY A 57 14.25 11.05 -6.03
C GLY A 57 13.11 10.02 -5.97
N LEU A 58 12.47 9.77 -4.82
CA LEU A 58 11.32 8.88 -4.74
C LEU A 58 10.05 9.63 -5.18
N ARG A 59 9.43 9.19 -6.29
CA ARG A 59 8.19 9.77 -6.83
C ARG A 59 7.32 8.70 -7.48
N GLY A 60 6.02 8.97 -7.52
CA GLY A 60 5.04 8.17 -8.24
C GLY A 60 3.96 7.59 -7.34
N THR A 61 2.76 7.44 -7.89
CA THR A 61 1.51 7.13 -7.16
C THR A 61 1.65 5.98 -6.16
N LYS A 62 2.27 4.87 -6.57
CA LYS A 62 2.43 3.69 -5.69
C LYS A 62 3.57 3.83 -4.67
N VAL A 63 4.64 4.54 -5.04
CA VAL A 63 5.76 4.85 -4.14
C VAL A 63 5.24 5.72 -3.00
N GLU A 64 4.50 6.77 -3.33
CA GLU A 64 3.91 7.69 -2.37
C GLU A 64 2.91 6.99 -1.45
N LEU A 65 2.09 6.07 -1.99
CA LEU A 65 1.22 5.22 -1.17
C LEU A 65 2.04 4.32 -0.21
N ALA A 66 3.10 3.68 -0.68
CA ALA A 66 3.99 2.88 0.16
C ALA A 66 4.65 3.70 1.28
N LEU A 67 5.05 4.94 0.97
CA LEU A 67 5.57 5.90 1.94
C LEU A 67 4.52 6.42 2.92
N THR A 68 3.23 6.07 2.75
CA THR A 68 2.11 6.32 3.70
C THR A 68 1.64 5.04 4.42
N GLY A 69 2.35 3.93 4.25
CA GLY A 69 2.08 2.65 4.90
C GLY A 69 1.14 1.73 4.13
N TRP A 70 0.69 2.14 2.94
CA TRP A 70 -0.19 1.35 2.08
C TRP A 70 0.60 0.39 1.21
N VAL A 71 0.03 -0.79 0.95
CA VAL A 71 0.64 -1.80 0.09
C VAL A 71 -0.19 -1.93 -1.19
N GLN A 72 0.47 -2.05 -2.35
CA GLN A 72 -0.20 -2.27 -3.63
C GLN A 72 0.22 -3.63 -4.18
N LEU A 73 -0.73 -4.52 -4.44
CA LEU A 73 -0.50 -5.82 -5.08
C LEU A 73 -1.14 -5.79 -6.47
N GLN A 74 -0.40 -6.20 -7.49
CA GLN A 74 -0.87 -6.20 -8.88
C GLN A 74 -0.46 -7.48 -9.61
N SER A 75 -1.40 -8.06 -10.34
CA SER A 75 -1.14 -9.00 -11.43
C SER A 75 -1.70 -8.40 -12.72
N ASP A 76 -0.85 -8.26 -13.74
CA ASP A 76 -1.28 -7.81 -15.07
C ASP A 76 -1.83 -8.96 -15.94
N ARG A 77 -1.71 -10.22 -15.47
CA ARG A 77 -2.05 -11.47 -16.19
C ARG A 77 -1.28 -11.68 -17.51
N LEU A 78 -0.36 -10.79 -17.84
CA LEU A 78 0.49 -10.88 -19.03
C LEU A 78 1.84 -11.47 -18.66
N THR A 79 2.27 -11.25 -17.43
CA THR A 79 3.49 -11.81 -16.85
C THR A 79 3.14 -12.91 -15.86
N ASP A 80 4.00 -13.91 -15.76
CA ASP A 80 3.94 -14.96 -14.73
C ASP A 80 4.44 -14.43 -13.37
N ARG A 81 3.92 -13.27 -12.99
CA ARG A 81 4.44 -12.47 -11.88
C ARG A 81 3.35 -11.62 -11.23
N VAL A 82 3.43 -11.53 -9.91
CA VAL A 82 2.77 -10.47 -9.14
C VAL A 82 3.79 -9.43 -8.73
N ASN A 83 3.42 -8.16 -8.85
CA ASN A 83 4.24 -7.02 -8.46
C ASN A 83 3.65 -6.43 -7.18
N VAL A 84 4.52 -6.09 -6.24
CA VAL A 84 4.17 -5.54 -4.93
C VAL A 84 4.97 -4.27 -4.69
N ASP A 85 4.28 -3.18 -4.39
CA ASP A 85 4.87 -1.94 -3.90
C ASP A 85 4.51 -1.82 -2.42
N ALA A 86 5.51 -1.81 -1.54
CA ALA A 86 5.30 -1.96 -0.10
C ALA A 86 6.22 -1.06 0.74
N PRO A 87 5.81 -0.66 1.95
CA PRO A 87 6.73 -0.12 2.93
C PRO A 87 7.74 -1.19 3.37
N ASP A 88 8.94 -0.77 3.79
CA ASP A 88 10.00 -1.65 4.31
C ASP A 88 9.52 -2.55 5.46
N GLY A 89 8.55 -2.10 6.26
CA GLY A 89 7.97 -2.89 7.35
C GLY A 89 6.94 -3.94 6.94
N PHE A 90 6.62 -4.11 5.65
CA PHE A 90 5.61 -5.07 5.22
C PHE A 90 6.12 -6.52 5.30
N ASP A 91 5.38 -7.39 5.98
CA ASP A 91 5.78 -8.75 6.33
C ASP A 91 4.73 -9.83 6.07
N ASP A 92 3.58 -9.49 5.45
CA ASP A 92 2.50 -10.44 5.22
C ASP A 92 2.76 -11.36 4.01
N ALA A 93 3.66 -12.33 4.22
CA ALA A 93 4.01 -13.34 3.23
C ALA A 93 2.80 -14.22 2.85
N ALA A 94 1.89 -14.48 3.80
CA ALA A 94 0.72 -15.32 3.56
C ALA A 94 -0.26 -14.68 2.58
N LEU A 95 -0.48 -13.36 2.69
CA LEU A 95 -1.26 -12.60 1.71
C LEU A 95 -0.61 -12.64 0.33
N LEU A 96 0.70 -12.41 0.25
CA LEU A 96 1.42 -12.42 -1.03
C LEU A 96 1.37 -13.80 -1.70
N GLU A 97 1.55 -14.86 -0.91
CA GLU A 97 1.42 -16.22 -1.40
C GLU A 97 0.00 -16.52 -1.88
N ARG A 98 -1.02 -16.14 -1.11
CA ARG A 98 -2.43 -16.32 -1.49
C ARG A 98 -2.75 -15.58 -2.79
N PHE A 99 -2.27 -14.34 -2.93
CA PHE A 99 -2.49 -13.54 -4.13
C PHE A 99 -1.76 -14.11 -5.34
N ALA A 100 -0.53 -14.59 -5.17
CA ALA A 100 0.22 -15.26 -6.25
C ALA A 100 -0.48 -16.55 -6.71
N ARG A 101 -0.91 -17.40 -5.77
CA ARG A 101 -1.67 -18.63 -6.08
C ARG A 101 -2.98 -18.33 -6.81
N MET A 102 -3.68 -17.27 -6.42
CA MET A 102 -4.90 -16.83 -7.09
C MET A 102 -4.68 -16.50 -8.58
N HIS A 103 -3.47 -16.10 -8.97
CA HIS A 103 -3.12 -15.79 -10.35
C HIS A 103 -2.23 -16.83 -11.03
N ASP A 104 -2.00 -17.98 -10.39
CA ASP A 104 -1.07 -19.01 -10.85
C ASP A 104 0.33 -18.44 -11.17
N ALA A 105 0.76 -17.41 -10.43
CA ALA A 105 2.00 -16.70 -10.70
C ALA A 105 3.22 -17.49 -10.20
N GLY A 106 4.20 -17.71 -11.07
CA GLY A 106 5.48 -18.36 -10.76
C GLY A 106 6.46 -17.48 -9.98
N SER A 107 6.22 -16.17 -9.91
CA SER A 107 7.11 -15.24 -9.20
C SER A 107 6.39 -14.08 -8.51
N ILE A 108 7.02 -13.55 -7.47
CA ILE A 108 6.62 -12.38 -6.70
C ILE A 108 7.79 -11.40 -6.72
N ALA A 109 7.56 -10.17 -7.18
CA ALA A 109 8.53 -9.08 -7.10
C ALA A 109 8.02 -8.00 -6.13
N ILE A 110 8.82 -7.67 -5.13
CA ILE A 110 8.48 -6.73 -4.05
C ILE A 110 9.47 -5.56 -4.10
N ALA A 111 8.98 -4.39 -4.47
CA ALA A 111 9.69 -3.12 -4.32
C ALA A 111 9.37 -2.53 -2.93
N ARG A 112 10.40 -2.30 -2.12
CA ARG A 112 10.28 -1.79 -0.76
C ARG A 112 10.69 -0.32 -0.67
N TYR A 113 9.94 0.44 0.12
CA TYR A 113 10.13 1.88 0.29
C TYR A 113 10.19 2.26 1.78
N PRO A 114 11.05 3.21 2.16
CA PRO A 114 11.92 4.03 1.31
C PRO A 114 13.23 3.36 0.85
N SER A 115 13.57 2.15 1.31
CA SER A 115 14.89 1.55 1.04
C SER A 115 15.25 1.40 -0.45
N GLY A 116 14.25 1.29 -1.33
CA GLY A 116 14.45 1.00 -2.76
C GLY A 116 14.84 -0.46 -3.02
N THR A 117 14.80 -1.31 -2.00
CA THR A 117 15.15 -2.72 -2.11
C THR A 117 14.14 -3.45 -2.98
N VAL A 118 14.61 -4.24 -3.94
CA VAL A 118 13.75 -5.13 -4.73
C VAL A 118 14.08 -6.56 -4.40
N VAL A 119 13.08 -7.30 -3.91
CA VAL A 119 13.17 -8.74 -3.63
C VAL A 119 12.35 -9.48 -4.67
N THR A 120 12.91 -10.54 -5.24
CA THR A 120 12.17 -11.48 -6.09
C THR A 120 12.25 -12.86 -5.49
N SER A 121 11.11 -13.56 -5.42
CA SER A 121 11.04 -14.93 -4.92
C SER A 121 9.95 -15.73 -5.64
N THR A 122 10.01 -17.05 -5.55
CA THR A 122 8.88 -17.91 -5.88
C THR A 122 7.86 -17.87 -4.73
N PRO A 123 6.56 -18.11 -4.97
CA PRO A 123 5.56 -18.07 -3.90
C PRO A 123 5.85 -19.02 -2.74
N SER A 124 6.36 -20.22 -3.02
CA SER A 124 6.67 -21.24 -2.02
C SER A 124 7.92 -20.97 -1.19
N GLU A 125 8.80 -20.10 -1.67
CA GLU A 125 10.08 -19.77 -1.02
C GLU A 125 10.06 -18.35 -0.43
N LEU A 126 8.91 -17.67 -0.46
CA LEU A 126 8.79 -16.32 0.05
C LEU A 126 8.92 -16.29 1.57
N THR A 127 10.01 -15.71 2.05
CA THR A 127 10.22 -15.39 3.46
C THR A 127 10.41 -13.89 3.63
N LEU A 128 9.56 -13.24 4.44
CA LEU A 128 9.70 -11.83 4.81
C LEU A 128 10.18 -11.76 6.26
N SER A 129 11.44 -11.35 6.44
CA SER A 129 12.09 -11.32 7.77
C SER A 129 11.94 -9.98 8.49
N GLU A 130 11.43 -8.95 7.82
CA GLU A 130 11.39 -7.58 8.34
C GLU A 130 10.05 -7.27 9.01
N ARG A 131 9.94 -7.57 10.31
CA ARG A 131 8.88 -7.02 11.17
C ARG A 131 9.22 -5.58 11.56
N GLY A 132 9.04 -4.66 10.62
CA GLY A 132 9.25 -3.23 10.83
C GLY A 132 7.94 -2.46 10.91
N ALA A 133 8.00 -1.22 11.40
CA ALA A 133 6.87 -0.31 11.24
C ALA A 133 6.66 -0.02 9.74
N ARG A 134 5.40 -0.06 9.27
CA ARG A 134 5.06 0.46 7.94
C ARG A 134 5.26 1.97 7.97
N VAL A 135 6.24 2.46 7.20
CA VAL A 135 6.58 3.88 7.14
C VAL A 135 5.37 4.66 6.59
N PRO A 136 5.02 5.84 7.14
CA PRO A 136 5.68 6.59 8.19
C PRO A 136 4.88 6.51 9.49
N VAL A 137 5.64 6.49 10.58
CA VAL A 137 5.25 7.05 11.88
C VAL A 137 4.46 8.35 11.63
N PRO A 138 3.34 8.60 12.34
CA PRO A 138 2.31 9.57 11.99
C PRO A 138 2.84 10.90 11.47
N VAL A 139 2.25 11.37 10.37
CA VAL A 139 2.20 12.80 10.08
C VAL A 139 1.28 13.38 11.16
N THR A 140 1.85 13.93 12.23
CA THR A 140 1.11 14.86 13.07
C THR A 140 0.62 15.97 12.16
N ASP A 141 -0.70 16.10 12.07
CA ASP A 141 -1.33 17.28 11.49
C ASP A 141 -0.99 18.42 12.45
N ASP A 142 0.18 19.05 12.27
CA ASP A 142 0.53 20.31 12.95
C ASP A 142 -0.26 21.45 12.30
N ARG A 143 -1.58 21.28 12.18
CA ARG A 143 -2.50 22.42 12.20
C ARG A 143 -2.54 22.88 13.64
N GLU A 144 -1.61 23.78 13.97
CA GLU A 144 -1.79 24.65 15.12
C GLU A 144 -3.21 25.25 15.06
N PRO A 145 -3.99 25.19 16.15
CA PRO A 145 -5.17 26.03 16.23
C PRO A 145 -4.70 27.47 16.08
N ALA A 146 -5.25 28.19 15.11
CA ALA A 146 -5.08 29.63 15.05
C ALA A 146 -5.55 30.20 16.40
N ASP A 147 -4.61 30.68 17.20
CA ASP A 147 -4.92 31.47 18.38
C ASP A 147 -5.64 32.74 17.90
N ASP A 148 -6.98 32.71 18.01
CA ASP A 148 -7.81 33.91 18.07
C ASP A 148 -7.40 34.69 19.32
N TYR A 149 -6.47 35.63 19.17
CA TYR A 149 -6.27 36.69 20.16
C TYR A 149 -7.38 37.74 19.94
N GLN A 150 -8.35 37.76 20.86
CA GLN A 150 -9.16 38.94 21.16
C GLN A 150 -8.36 39.96 21.98
#